data_AF-A0A3N5TS42-F1
#
_entry.id   AF-A0A3N5TS42-F1
#
_cell.length_a   1.000
_cell.length_b   1.000
_cell.length_c   1.000
_cell.angle_alpha   90.00
_cell.angle_beta   90.00
_cell.angle_gamma   90.00
#
_symmetry.space_group_name_H-M   'P 1'
#
loop_
_entity.id
_entity.type
_entity.pdbx_description
1 polymer ?
#
loop_
_entity_poly.entity_id
_entity_poly.type
_entity_poly.pdbx_seq_one_letter_code
_entity_poly.pdbx_strand_id
1 'polypeptide(L)'
;MFVHAGQGYAGHGTLCGALGVSAYVINMACYDDKQSYSAIIDRMMYWYSGMKFPTERFDDISACPKQIQTQAMSPLCHTSVSKWTLAAGAEVTSKEKYERCAKVAGEVVYTVTHYLNEYFDGRWKPVQWTPSENIAHCVQCHGPETFPDYTDGMNQQQGHMECLLCHTDHTK
;
A
#
# COMPACT_ATOMS: atom_id res chain seq x y z
N MET A 1 -19.75 9.94 2.26
CA MET A 1 -18.60 10.86 2.15
C MET A 1 -17.50 10.30 1.26
N PHE A 2 -16.87 9.16 1.56
CA PHE A 2 -15.67 8.69 0.84
C PHE A 2 -15.85 8.00 -0.53
N VAL A 3 -17.03 8.06 -1.14
CA VAL A 3 -17.28 7.42 -2.46
C VAL A 3 -16.31 7.95 -3.53
N HIS A 4 -15.85 9.20 -3.40
CA HIS A 4 -14.87 9.83 -4.29
C HIS A 4 -13.52 9.08 -4.35
N ALA A 5 -13.14 8.31 -3.32
CA ALA A 5 -11.88 7.56 -3.29
C ALA A 5 -11.92 6.29 -4.18
N GLY A 6 -13.10 5.94 -4.69
CA GLY A 6 -13.30 4.78 -5.56
C GLY A 6 -12.39 4.81 -6.80
N GLN A 7 -11.91 3.63 -7.19
CA GLN A 7 -11.08 3.42 -8.38
C GLN A 7 -9.78 4.26 -8.41
N GLY A 8 -9.21 4.52 -7.23
CA GLY A 8 -8.01 5.33 -7.11
C GLY A 8 -8.29 6.81 -7.32
N TYR A 9 -9.26 7.34 -6.56
CA TYR A 9 -9.73 8.73 -6.60
C TYR A 9 -10.34 9.14 -7.94
N ALA A 10 -11.66 8.98 -8.06
CA ALA A 10 -12.44 9.29 -9.26
C ALA A 10 -11.90 8.61 -10.54
N GLY A 11 -11.47 7.35 -10.44
CA GLY A 11 -11.06 6.55 -11.60
C GLY A 11 -9.64 6.79 -12.11
N HIS A 12 -8.85 7.65 -11.47
CA HIS A 12 -7.47 7.93 -11.92
C HIS A 12 -6.49 6.79 -11.61
N GLY A 13 -6.89 5.77 -10.85
CA GLY A 13 -6.02 4.65 -10.54
C GLY A 13 -4.83 5.01 -9.65
N THR A 14 -4.91 6.13 -8.91
CA THR A 14 -3.85 6.62 -8.01
C THR A 14 -3.82 5.81 -6.71
N LEU A 15 -3.76 6.43 -5.53
CA LEU A 15 -3.75 5.74 -4.24
C LEU A 15 -5.00 4.85 -4.09
N CYS A 16 -4.83 3.59 -3.66
CA CYS A 16 -5.95 2.71 -3.36
C CYS A 16 -6.91 3.39 -2.37
N GLY A 17 -8.21 3.44 -2.71
CA GLY A 17 -9.20 4.14 -1.90
C GLY A 17 -9.28 3.62 -0.46
N ALA A 18 -9.09 2.32 -0.25
CA ALA A 18 -9.04 1.74 1.10
C ALA A 18 -7.89 2.32 1.94
N LEU A 19 -6.71 2.50 1.34
CA LEU A 19 -5.54 3.11 1.99
C LEU A 19 -5.76 4.59 2.25
N GLY A 20 -6.25 5.32 1.25
CA GLY A 20 -6.51 6.76 1.34
C GLY A 20 -7.52 7.13 2.42
N VAL A 21 -8.64 6.40 2.48
CA VAL A 21 -9.66 6.59 3.52
C VAL A 21 -9.13 6.18 4.89
N SER A 22 -8.41 5.06 4.98
CA SER A 22 -7.83 4.62 6.25
C SER A 22 -6.78 5.60 6.77
N ALA A 23 -5.95 6.17 5.90
CA ALA A 23 -5.00 7.22 6.28
C ALA A 23 -5.70 8.45 6.87
N TYR A 24 -6.82 8.87 6.29
CA TYR A 24 -7.64 9.95 6.85
C TYR A 24 -8.17 9.59 8.24
N VAL A 25 -8.70 8.38 8.43
CA VAL A 25 -9.21 7.91 9.74
C VAL A 25 -8.10 7.81 10.78
N ILE A 26 -6.93 7.28 10.41
CA ILE A 26 -5.75 7.20 11.28
C ILE A 26 -5.33 8.60 11.73
N ASN A 27 -5.26 9.56 10.81
CA ASN A 27 -4.93 10.95 11.15
C ASN A 27 -5.95 11.52 12.15
N MET A 28 -7.25 11.31 11.94
CA MET A 28 -8.28 11.80 12.85
C MET A 28 -8.21 11.15 14.24
N ALA A 29 -7.92 9.85 14.33
CA ALA A 29 -7.87 9.12 15.58
C ALA A 29 -6.60 9.41 16.39
N CYS A 30 -5.46 9.61 15.71
CA CYS A 30 -4.15 9.76 16.32
C CYS A 30 -3.54 11.15 16.05
N TYR A 31 -4.37 12.17 15.87
CA TYR A 31 -3.89 13.54 15.65
C TYR A 31 -3.16 14.06 16.88
N ASP A 32 -1.90 14.45 16.71
CA ASP A 32 -1.10 15.14 17.71
C ASP A 32 -0.03 16.01 17.05
N ASP A 33 0.58 16.91 17.81
CA ASP A 33 1.65 17.81 17.34
C ASP A 33 2.92 17.06 16.92
N LYS A 34 3.08 15.82 17.38
CA LYS A 34 4.22 14.94 17.05
C LYS A 34 4.01 14.16 15.76
N GLN A 35 2.82 14.27 15.17
CA GLN A 35 2.39 13.55 13.98
C GLN A 35 2.52 12.03 14.12
N SER A 36 2.15 11.46 15.27
CA SER A 36 2.26 10.02 15.54
C SER A 36 1.49 9.15 14.53
N TYR A 37 0.44 9.71 13.92
CA TYR A 37 -0.31 9.08 12.82
C TYR A 37 0.58 8.68 11.62
N SER A 38 1.67 9.41 11.37
CA SER A 38 2.53 9.21 10.20
C SER A 38 3.16 7.81 10.17
N ALA A 39 3.64 7.33 11.32
CA ALA A 39 4.24 6.00 11.44
C ALA A 39 3.22 4.87 11.21
N ILE A 40 1.96 5.07 11.62
CA ILE A 40 0.88 4.11 11.40
C ILE A 40 0.52 4.05 9.91
N ILE A 41 0.45 5.21 9.25
CA ILE A 41 0.18 5.31 7.81
C ILE A 41 1.32 4.67 7.02
N ASP A 42 2.58 4.96 7.35
CA ASP A 42 3.75 4.36 6.70
C ASP A 42 3.73 2.82 6.81
N ARG A 43 3.51 2.30 8.02
CA ARG A 43 3.36 0.86 8.29
C ARG A 43 2.24 0.24 7.45
N MET A 44 1.10 0.91 7.31
CA MET A 44 -0.02 0.44 6.48
C MET A 44 0.36 0.40 4.99
N MET A 45 0.98 1.45 4.45
CA MET A 45 1.37 1.51 3.04
C MET A 45 2.43 0.46 2.69
N TYR A 46 3.41 0.30 3.58
CA TYR A 46 4.46 -0.71 3.45
C TYR A 46 3.88 -2.13 3.50
N TRP A 47 3.08 -2.44 4.53
CA TRP A 47 2.40 -3.73 4.65
C TRP A 47 1.56 -4.05 3.40
N TYR A 48 0.73 -3.12 2.94
CA TYR A 48 -0.12 -3.34 1.77
C TYR A 48 0.70 -3.73 0.55
N SER A 49 1.83 -3.06 0.32
CA SER A 49 2.69 -3.31 -0.84
C SER A 49 3.35 -4.70 -0.78
N GLY A 50 3.63 -5.20 0.43
CA GLY A 50 4.15 -6.55 0.67
C GLY A 50 3.11 -7.67 0.57
N MET A 51 1.82 -7.35 0.68
CA MET A 51 0.76 -8.35 0.80
C MET A 51 0.32 -8.93 -0.55
N LYS A 52 -0.05 -10.22 -0.49
CA LYS A 52 -0.76 -10.92 -1.57
C LYS A 52 -2.27 -10.78 -1.37
N PHE A 53 -2.94 -10.20 -2.36
CA PHE A 53 -4.37 -9.91 -2.31
C PHE A 53 -5.15 -10.59 -3.45
N PRO A 54 -6.44 -10.94 -3.20
CA PRO A 54 -7.13 -10.81 -1.92
C PRO A 54 -6.72 -11.89 -0.93
N THR A 55 -6.76 -11.62 0.38
CA THR A 55 -6.58 -12.64 1.43
C THR A 55 -7.79 -13.58 1.46
N GLU A 56 -7.66 -14.71 2.17
CA GLU A 56 -8.76 -15.68 2.34
C GLU A 56 -9.70 -15.33 3.51
N ARG A 57 -9.39 -14.27 4.27
CA ARG A 57 -10.11 -13.91 5.51
C ARG A 57 -11.62 -13.76 5.34
N PHE A 58 -12.05 -13.29 4.18
CA PHE A 58 -13.46 -12.98 3.89
C PHE A 58 -14.09 -13.98 2.90
N ASP A 59 -13.45 -15.13 2.65
CA ASP A 59 -13.96 -16.11 1.69
C ASP A 59 -15.31 -16.73 2.11
N ASP A 60 -15.57 -16.83 3.40
CA ASP A 60 -16.82 -17.36 3.95
C ASP A 60 -18.05 -16.48 3.66
N ILE A 61 -17.83 -15.17 3.49
CA ILE A 61 -18.88 -14.19 3.19
C ILE A 61 -18.78 -13.61 1.76
N SER A 62 -17.77 -14.03 1.00
CA SER A 62 -17.51 -13.50 -0.35
C SER A 62 -18.38 -14.17 -1.41
N ALA A 63 -18.86 -13.38 -2.37
CA ALA A 63 -19.54 -13.90 -3.56
C ALA A 63 -18.57 -14.60 -4.53
N CYS A 64 -17.27 -14.39 -4.39
CA CYS A 64 -16.22 -14.99 -5.21
C CYS A 64 -15.09 -15.49 -4.28
N PRO A 65 -15.26 -16.60 -3.55
CA PRO A 65 -14.22 -17.12 -2.67
C PRO A 65 -13.02 -17.68 -3.46
N LYS A 66 -11.86 -17.82 -2.79
CA LYS A 66 -10.66 -18.48 -3.34
C LYS A 66 -10.14 -17.90 -4.66
N GLN A 67 -10.26 -16.58 -4.83
CA GLN A 67 -9.67 -15.89 -5.97
C GLN A 67 -8.15 -16.03 -5.96
N ILE A 68 -7.54 -16.05 -7.15
CA ILE A 68 -6.09 -16.05 -7.27
C ILE A 68 -5.49 -14.83 -6.55
N GLN A 69 -4.29 -15.01 -5.99
CA GLN A 69 -3.62 -13.96 -5.23
C GLN A 69 -2.47 -13.37 -6.02
N THR A 70 -2.35 -12.04 -6.02
CA THR A 70 -1.17 -11.34 -6.52
C THR A 70 -0.65 -10.38 -5.48
N GLN A 71 0.68 -10.24 -5.42
CA GLN A 71 1.29 -9.23 -4.57
C GLN A 71 1.01 -7.83 -5.15
N ALA A 72 0.56 -6.90 -4.29
CA ALA A 72 0.21 -5.55 -4.70
C ALA A 72 1.41 -4.74 -5.21
N MET A 73 2.59 -4.94 -4.62
CA MET A 73 3.87 -4.27 -4.92
C MET A 73 3.92 -2.75 -4.66
N SER A 74 2.79 -2.07 -4.67
CA SER A 74 2.68 -0.62 -4.53
C SER A 74 1.30 -0.25 -3.97
N PRO A 75 1.16 0.88 -3.25
CA PRO A 75 -0.13 1.40 -2.78
C PRO A 75 -1.04 1.90 -3.92
N LEU A 76 -0.55 1.94 -5.15
CA LEU A 76 -1.34 2.40 -6.30
C LEU A 76 -2.42 1.39 -6.72
N CYS A 77 -3.62 1.89 -6.95
CA CYS A 77 -4.78 1.13 -7.39
C CYS A 77 -4.59 0.59 -8.80
N HIS A 78 -4.02 1.40 -9.70
CA HIS A 78 -3.76 1.01 -11.09
C HIS A 78 -2.89 -0.24 -11.17
N THR A 79 -1.72 -0.23 -10.51
CA THR A 79 -0.77 -1.36 -10.56
C THR A 79 -1.34 -2.60 -9.88
N SER A 80 -1.93 -2.46 -8.69
CA SER A 80 -2.53 -3.59 -7.95
C SER A 80 -3.67 -4.26 -8.71
N VAL A 81 -4.62 -3.49 -9.24
CA VAL A 81 -5.78 -4.04 -9.97
C VAL A 81 -5.33 -4.63 -11.30
N SER A 82 -4.55 -3.91 -12.10
CA SER A 82 -4.18 -4.36 -13.46
C SER A 82 -3.34 -5.63 -13.43
N LYS A 83 -2.40 -5.74 -12.48
CA LYS A 83 -1.60 -6.95 -12.28
C LYS A 83 -2.47 -8.15 -11.89
N TRP A 84 -3.46 -7.93 -11.02
CA TRP A 84 -4.38 -8.99 -10.64
C TRP A 84 -5.29 -9.41 -11.78
N THR A 85 -5.91 -8.45 -12.50
CA THR A 85 -6.84 -8.76 -13.59
C THR A 85 -6.14 -9.53 -14.71
N LEU A 86 -4.89 -9.18 -15.02
CA LEU A 86 -4.06 -9.90 -15.98
C LEU A 86 -3.82 -11.35 -15.53
N ALA A 87 -3.40 -11.55 -14.28
CA ALA A 87 -3.15 -12.89 -13.75
C ALA A 87 -4.44 -13.73 -13.63
N ALA A 88 -5.58 -13.10 -13.35
CA ALA A 88 -6.86 -13.75 -13.17
C ALA A 88 -7.58 -14.05 -14.48
N GLY A 89 -7.10 -13.49 -15.61
CA GLY A 89 -7.84 -13.51 -16.87
C GLY A 89 -9.20 -12.78 -16.78
N ALA A 90 -9.30 -11.75 -15.93
CA ALA A 90 -10.54 -11.06 -15.61
C ALA A 90 -10.56 -9.63 -16.16
N GLU A 91 -11.74 -9.06 -16.39
CA GLU A 91 -11.90 -7.67 -16.81
C GLU A 91 -11.96 -6.72 -15.60
N VAL A 92 -11.55 -5.46 -15.80
CA VAL A 92 -11.65 -4.40 -14.77
C VAL A 92 -13.10 -3.99 -14.45
N THR A 93 -14.08 -4.51 -15.17
CA THR A 93 -15.53 -4.34 -14.95
C THR A 93 -16.19 -5.60 -14.40
N SER A 94 -15.43 -6.68 -14.21
CA SER A 94 -15.94 -7.97 -13.73
C SER A 94 -16.40 -7.91 -12.28
N LYS A 95 -17.36 -8.78 -11.92
CA LYS A 95 -17.84 -8.93 -10.54
C LYS A 95 -16.73 -9.41 -9.62
N GLU A 96 -15.89 -10.32 -10.12
CA GLU A 96 -14.73 -10.89 -9.47
C GLU A 96 -13.74 -9.79 -9.07
N LYS A 97 -13.45 -8.83 -9.96
CA LYS A 97 -12.59 -7.70 -9.63
C LYS A 97 -13.21 -6.79 -8.55
N TYR A 98 -14.51 -6.49 -8.65
CA TYR A 98 -15.17 -5.69 -7.62
C TYR A 98 -15.17 -6.38 -6.26
N GLU A 99 -15.41 -7.69 -6.24
CA GLU A 99 -15.37 -8.51 -5.04
C GLU A 99 -13.95 -8.55 -4.43
N ARG A 100 -12.91 -8.71 -5.25
CA ARG A 100 -11.53 -8.57 -4.79
C ARG A 100 -11.31 -7.22 -4.12
N CYS A 101 -11.73 -6.12 -4.73
CA CYS A 101 -11.56 -4.78 -4.15
C CYS A 101 -12.31 -4.63 -2.81
N ALA A 102 -13.48 -5.26 -2.67
CA ALA A 102 -14.21 -5.30 -1.39
C ALA A 102 -13.41 -6.08 -0.33
N LYS A 103 -12.88 -7.26 -0.66
CA LYS A 103 -12.03 -8.05 0.24
C LYS A 103 -10.75 -7.30 0.63
N VAL A 104 -10.10 -6.61 -0.32
CA VAL A 104 -8.92 -5.77 -0.05
C VAL A 104 -9.28 -4.64 0.91
N ALA A 105 -10.42 -3.96 0.72
CA ALA A 105 -10.89 -2.93 1.63
C ALA A 105 -11.12 -3.48 3.05
N GLY A 106 -11.76 -4.66 3.15
CA GLY A 106 -11.93 -5.36 4.42
C GLY A 106 -10.60 -5.67 5.12
N GLU A 107 -9.60 -6.17 4.38
CA GLU A 107 -8.31 -6.50 4.98
C GLU A 107 -7.56 -5.26 5.44
N VAL A 108 -7.60 -4.17 4.66
CA VAL A 108 -7.00 -2.89 5.07
C VAL A 108 -7.65 -2.38 6.36
N VAL A 109 -8.98 -2.37 6.44
CA VAL A 109 -9.70 -1.91 7.65
C VAL A 109 -9.38 -2.79 8.85
N TYR A 110 -9.36 -4.12 8.68
CA TYR A 110 -9.00 -5.05 9.74
C TYR A 110 -7.60 -4.77 10.27
N THR A 111 -6.62 -4.66 9.37
CA THR A 111 -5.22 -4.40 9.71
C THR A 111 -5.03 -3.04 10.39
N VAL A 112 -5.66 -1.99 9.89
CA VAL A 112 -5.58 -0.64 10.48
C VAL A 112 -6.21 -0.60 11.87
N THR A 113 -7.34 -1.29 12.06
CA THR A 113 -7.97 -1.40 13.38
C THR A 113 -7.03 -2.10 14.37
N HIS A 114 -6.34 -3.16 13.92
CA HIS A 114 -5.34 -3.82 14.75
C HIS A 114 -4.19 -2.87 15.13
N TYR A 115 -3.65 -2.11 14.18
CA TYR A 115 -2.59 -1.13 14.44
C TYR A 115 -3.03 -0.03 15.42
N LEU A 116 -4.25 0.49 15.27
CA LEU A 116 -4.80 1.49 16.19
C LEU A 116 -4.98 0.91 17.59
N ASN A 117 -5.46 -0.33 17.72
CA ASN A 117 -5.56 -0.99 19.02
C ASN A 117 -4.18 -1.15 19.68
N GLU A 118 -3.16 -1.60 18.94
CA GLU A 118 -1.79 -1.67 19.46
C GLU A 118 -1.24 -0.30 19.89
N TYR A 119 -1.57 0.76 19.14
CA TYR A 119 -1.23 2.14 19.45
C TYR A 119 -1.84 2.62 20.77
N PHE A 120 -3.16 2.49 20.93
CA PHE A 120 -3.84 2.92 22.15
C PHE A 120 -3.55 2.01 23.36
N ASP A 121 -3.21 0.75 23.15
CA ASP A 121 -2.74 -0.17 24.20
C ASP A 121 -1.30 0.11 24.66
N GLY A 122 -0.58 1.05 24.04
CA GLY A 122 0.83 1.31 24.32
C GLY A 122 1.78 0.18 23.88
N ARG A 123 1.30 -0.74 23.04
CA ARG A 123 2.08 -1.88 22.49
C ARG A 123 2.70 -1.57 21.12
N TRP A 124 2.42 -0.41 20.57
CA TRP A 124 2.88 0.01 19.25
C TRP A 124 4.40 0.04 19.13
N LYS A 125 4.90 -0.75 18.18
CA LYS A 125 6.30 -0.81 17.78
C LYS A 125 6.36 -0.78 16.25
N PRO A 126 6.43 0.41 15.64
CA PRO A 126 6.43 0.51 14.19
C PRO A 126 7.73 -0.10 13.66
N VAL A 127 7.61 -1.07 12.75
CA VAL A 127 8.75 -1.44 11.92
C VAL A 127 8.88 -0.34 10.86
N GLN A 128 10.06 0.26 10.79
CA GLN A 128 10.36 1.25 9.78
C GLN A 128 10.40 0.59 8.40
N TRP A 129 9.96 1.34 7.38
CA TRP A 129 10.18 0.93 6.00
C TRP A 129 11.67 0.66 5.74
N THR A 130 11.93 -0.40 4.99
CA THR A 130 13.25 -0.69 4.42
C THR A 130 13.08 -0.94 2.92
N PRO A 131 14.01 -0.47 2.08
CA PRO A 131 13.99 -0.77 0.65
C PRO A 131 14.03 -2.29 0.43
N SER A 132 13.41 -2.75 -0.66
CA SER A 132 13.57 -4.15 -1.06
C SER A 132 14.99 -4.39 -1.56
N GLU A 133 15.44 -5.66 -1.54
CA GLU A 133 16.78 -6.03 -2.02
C GLU A 133 17.05 -5.55 -3.46
N ASN A 134 16.00 -5.47 -4.28
CA ASN A 134 16.10 -5.07 -5.67
C ASN A 134 16.30 -3.56 -5.89
N ILE A 135 16.05 -2.73 -4.88
CA ILE A 135 16.17 -1.26 -4.98
C ILE A 135 17.05 -0.65 -3.88
N ALA A 136 17.62 -1.49 -3.00
CA ALA A 136 18.52 -1.04 -1.96
C ALA A 136 19.70 -0.25 -2.53
N HIS A 137 20.22 -0.66 -3.69
CA HIS A 137 21.28 0.07 -4.40
C HIS A 137 20.79 1.39 -5.02
N CYS A 138 19.52 1.48 -5.44
CA CYS A 138 18.97 2.72 -5.98
C CYS A 138 18.94 3.83 -4.90
N VAL A 139 18.48 3.48 -3.69
CA VAL A 139 18.31 4.46 -2.60
C VAL A 139 19.61 4.86 -1.92
N GLN A 140 20.72 4.17 -2.19
CA GLN A 140 22.05 4.60 -1.73
C GLN A 140 22.43 5.97 -2.32
N CYS A 141 22.06 6.25 -3.57
CA CYS A 141 22.29 7.53 -4.23
C CYS A 141 21.03 8.39 -4.34
N HIS A 142 19.88 7.77 -4.62
CA HIS A 142 18.63 8.49 -4.89
C HIS A 142 17.73 8.72 -3.68
N GLY A 143 18.00 8.02 -2.57
CA GLY A 143 17.20 8.10 -1.36
C GLY A 143 17.42 9.38 -0.55
N PRO A 144 16.73 9.50 0.60
CA PRO A 144 16.88 10.65 1.48
C PRO A 144 18.33 10.81 1.97
N GLU A 145 18.70 12.02 2.40
CA GLU A 145 20.06 12.41 2.83
C GLU A 145 20.66 11.54 3.95
N THR A 146 19.85 10.71 4.60
CA THR A 146 20.27 9.77 5.65
C THR A 146 21.00 8.53 5.11
N PHE A 147 21.15 8.36 3.79
CA PHE A 147 21.85 7.22 3.17
C PHE A 147 23.35 7.52 2.93
N PRO A 148 24.23 6.49 3.04
CA PRO A 148 25.68 6.67 3.26
C PRO A 148 26.48 7.22 2.07
N ASP A 149 26.02 7.04 0.83
CA ASP A 149 26.76 7.42 -0.39
C ASP A 149 26.18 8.67 -1.07
N TYR A 150 25.68 9.60 -0.26
CA TYR A 150 25.15 10.87 -0.74
C TYR A 150 26.18 11.61 -1.61
N THR A 151 25.80 11.87 -2.87
CA THR A 151 26.48 12.81 -3.77
C THR A 151 25.54 13.95 -4.10
N ASP A 152 26.08 15.18 -4.07
CA ASP A 152 25.30 16.39 -4.31
C ASP A 152 24.65 16.33 -5.70
N GLY A 153 23.33 16.54 -5.75
CA GLY A 153 22.52 16.42 -6.97
C GLY A 153 21.92 15.05 -7.30
N MET A 154 22.03 14.05 -6.40
CA MET A 154 21.40 12.73 -6.60
C MET A 154 20.14 12.44 -5.75
N ASN A 155 19.76 13.33 -4.83
CA ASN A 155 18.55 13.24 -4.01
C ASN A 155 17.29 13.71 -4.77
N GLN A 156 16.90 12.99 -5.83
CA GLN A 156 15.72 13.29 -6.66
C GLN A 156 14.57 12.29 -6.54
N GLN A 157 14.64 11.33 -5.62
CA GLN A 157 13.54 10.41 -5.37
C GLN A 157 12.77 10.84 -4.12
N GLN A 158 11.43 10.73 -4.18
CA GLN A 158 10.58 10.88 -3.02
C GLN A 158 9.65 9.67 -2.87
N GLY A 159 9.67 9.05 -1.69
CA GLY A 159 8.72 8.03 -1.26
C GLY A 159 9.31 6.63 -1.09
N HIS A 160 8.45 5.69 -0.67
CA HIS A 160 8.86 4.34 -0.24
C HIS A 160 8.39 3.23 -1.21
N MET A 161 7.91 3.59 -2.40
CA MET A 161 7.39 2.62 -3.37
C MET A 161 8.51 1.88 -4.11
N GLU A 162 8.19 0.66 -4.53
CA GLU A 162 9.06 -0.18 -5.36
C GLU A 162 9.37 0.50 -6.70
N CYS A 163 10.67 0.64 -7.04
CA CYS A 163 11.11 1.40 -8.20
C CYS A 163 10.92 0.63 -9.51
N LEU A 164 11.18 -0.69 -9.49
CA LEU A 164 11.25 -1.52 -10.69
C LEU A 164 9.89 -1.84 -11.33
N LEU A 165 8.79 -1.34 -10.74
CA LEU A 165 7.48 -1.35 -11.40
C LEU A 165 7.41 -0.34 -12.55
N CYS A 166 8.21 0.72 -12.50
CA CYS A 166 8.14 1.85 -13.43
C CYS A 166 9.49 2.24 -14.02
N HIS A 167 10.59 1.92 -13.33
CA HIS A 167 11.94 2.26 -13.75
C HIS A 167 12.73 1.02 -14.15
N THR A 168 13.58 1.16 -15.16
CA THR A 168 14.60 0.17 -15.48
C THR A 168 15.84 0.45 -14.63
N ASP A 169 16.42 -0.60 -14.09
CA ASP A 169 17.68 -0.54 -13.36
C ASP A 169 18.84 -0.21 -14.33
N HIS A 170 19.44 0.98 -14.19
CA HIS A 170 20.53 1.44 -15.07
C HIS A 170 21.92 1.02 -14.57
N THR A 171 21.98 0.26 -13.49
CA THR A 171 23.24 -0.29 -12.94
C THR A 171 23.48 -1.73 -13.38
N LYS A 172 22.51 -2.32 -14.09
CA LYS A 172 22.55 -3.68 -14.64
C LYS A 172 22.65 -3.67 -16.16
#